data_AF-A0A6L7QHU0-F1
#
_entry.id   AF-A0A6L7QHU0-F1
#
_cell.length_a   1.000
_cell.length_b   1.000
_cell.length_c   1.000
_cell.angle_alpha   90.00
_cell.angle_beta   90.00
_cell.angle_gamma   90.00
#
_symmetry.space_group_name_H-M   'P 1'
#
loop_
_entity.id
_entity.type
_entity.pdbx_description
1 polymer ?
#
loop_
_entity_poly.entity_id
_entity_poly.type
_entity_poly.pdbx_seq_one_letter_code
_entity_poly.pdbx_strand_id
1 'polypeptide(L)'
;MTPLDYGRSFLIGNEPENEVRFWVESRTRIIDAASGQSEDYVQVGSCKSEHTFAKDNLLHEDNYDFLPVFGPEWSVIYRRHANLRDTYREIRRSEECWDGQQYHLIVGSDVEELTSDAAVREATYDSVPIVAQTQVRNEGTGLQAIMEYPVKTMNTNRANDIYQVDTGPVAFPDLSQRHARPVDALSLAFVVFNAPHFADFVLEAPTRVGDEQVYHYSKLVSLAAVNRLYAVRC
;
A
#
# COMPACT_ATOMS: atom_id res chain seq x y z
N MET A 1 12.34 7.93 6.05
CA MET A 1 11.12 8.28 6.80
C MET A 1 11.15 7.47 8.08
N THR A 2 10.69 7.97 9.23
CA THR A 2 10.63 7.07 10.41
C THR A 2 9.47 6.10 10.22
N PRO A 3 9.70 4.78 10.30
CA PRO A 3 8.67 3.76 10.17
C PRO A 3 7.47 4.00 11.08
N LEU A 4 6.28 3.76 10.57
CA LEU A 4 5.10 3.62 11.42
C LEU A 4 5.14 2.28 12.17
N ASP A 5 4.62 2.30 13.38
CA ASP A 5 4.10 1.10 14.01
C ASP A 5 2.72 0.80 13.42
N TYR A 6 2.71 -0.05 12.40
CA TYR A 6 1.49 -0.46 11.73
C TYR A 6 0.55 -1.19 12.69
N GLY A 7 1.05 -1.88 13.73
CA GLY A 7 0.22 -2.58 14.72
C GLY A 7 -0.67 -1.65 15.55
N ARG A 8 -0.33 -0.36 15.61
CA ARG A 8 -1.06 0.67 16.36
C ARG A 8 -1.54 1.83 15.48
N SER A 9 -1.46 1.72 14.17
CA SER A 9 -1.82 2.80 13.24
C SER A 9 -3.20 2.59 12.59
N PHE A 10 -4.09 3.55 12.77
CA PHE A 10 -5.49 3.49 12.33
C PHE A 10 -5.94 4.80 11.70
N LEU A 11 -7.04 4.72 10.96
CA LEU A 11 -7.80 5.85 10.45
C LEU A 11 -9.26 5.66 10.82
N ILE A 12 -10.00 6.75 11.06
CA ILE A 12 -11.46 6.70 11.22
C ILE A 12 -12.13 7.85 10.45
N GLY A 13 -13.25 7.56 9.78
CA GLY A 13 -14.10 8.58 9.13
C GLY A 13 -14.87 9.42 10.15
N ASN A 14 -15.33 10.60 9.75
CA ASN A 14 -16.11 11.53 10.60
C ASN A 14 -17.62 11.51 10.34
N GLU A 15 -18.10 10.76 9.34
CA GLU A 15 -19.51 10.72 8.95
C GLU A 15 -20.37 10.14 10.09
N PRO A 16 -21.30 10.90 10.69
CA PRO A 16 -22.05 10.46 11.86
C PRO A 16 -22.90 9.20 11.63
N GLU A 17 -23.32 8.98 10.38
CA GLU A 17 -24.11 7.81 10.00
C GLU A 17 -23.23 6.57 9.77
N ASN A 18 -21.91 6.73 9.56
CA ASN A 18 -20.98 5.63 9.31
C ASN A 18 -19.51 6.02 9.61
N GLU A 19 -19.12 5.99 10.88
CA GLU A 19 -17.73 6.20 11.32
C GLU A 19 -16.87 4.95 11.10
N VAL A 20 -16.52 4.67 9.84
CA VAL A 20 -15.71 3.51 9.51
C VAL A 20 -14.28 3.67 10.03
N ARG A 21 -13.83 2.72 10.87
CA ARG A 21 -12.45 2.62 11.32
C ARG A 21 -11.69 1.61 10.46
N PHE A 22 -10.54 2.04 9.96
CA PHE A 22 -9.65 1.24 9.17
C PHE A 22 -8.28 1.02 9.83
N TRP A 23 -7.70 -0.15 9.58
CA TRP A 23 -6.28 -0.42 9.85
C TRP A 23 -5.44 0.13 8.69
N VAL A 24 -4.35 0.83 9.00
CA VAL A 24 -3.39 1.26 7.98
C VAL A 24 -2.54 0.08 7.51
N GLU A 25 -2.38 -0.10 6.20
CA GLU A 25 -1.61 -1.21 5.61
C GLU A 25 -0.42 -0.77 4.75
N SER A 26 -0.40 0.46 4.25
CA SER A 26 0.83 1.04 3.66
C SER A 26 0.74 2.56 3.62
N ARG A 27 1.90 3.22 3.56
CA ARG A 27 2.02 4.65 3.30
C ARG A 27 2.97 4.88 2.14
N THR A 28 2.48 5.52 1.08
CA THR A 28 3.29 5.89 -0.08
C THR A 28 3.48 7.40 -0.11
N ARG A 29 4.73 7.85 0.00
CA ARG A 29 5.10 9.25 -0.17
C ARG A 29 5.56 9.50 -1.59
N ILE A 30 4.89 10.38 -2.33
CA ILE A 30 5.35 10.88 -3.64
C ILE A 30 6.05 12.22 -3.42
N ILE A 31 7.21 12.42 -4.04
CA ILE A 31 8.09 13.59 -3.85
C ILE A 31 8.44 14.14 -5.23
N ASP A 32 8.23 15.44 -5.43
CA ASP A 32 8.75 16.18 -6.58
C ASP A 32 10.10 16.80 -6.23
N ALA A 33 11.17 16.32 -6.87
CA ALA A 33 12.52 16.80 -6.57
C ALA A 33 12.75 18.26 -6.96
N ALA A 34 11.99 18.79 -7.93
CA ALA A 34 12.16 20.16 -8.41
C ALA A 34 11.56 21.18 -7.43
N SER A 35 10.38 20.90 -6.89
CA SER A 35 9.70 21.79 -5.94
C SER A 35 10.01 21.46 -4.47
N GLY A 36 10.49 20.24 -4.20
CA GLY A 36 10.67 19.71 -2.84
C GLY A 36 9.35 19.35 -2.15
N GLN A 37 8.20 19.46 -2.84
CA GLN A 37 6.90 19.10 -2.29
C GLN A 37 6.72 17.58 -2.22
N SER A 38 5.94 17.14 -1.24
CA SER A 38 5.59 15.73 -1.09
C SER A 38 4.16 15.54 -0.59
N GLU A 39 3.54 14.46 -1.04
CA GLU A 39 2.21 14.03 -0.59
C GLU A 39 2.27 12.58 -0.10
N ASP A 40 1.61 12.33 1.03
CA ASP A 40 1.46 10.99 1.60
C ASP A 40 0.10 10.41 1.25
N TYR A 41 0.12 9.16 0.79
CA TYR A 41 -1.05 8.37 0.46
C TYR A 41 -1.11 7.16 1.39
N VAL A 42 -2.15 7.07 2.21
CA VAL A 42 -2.33 6.05 3.23
C VAL A 42 -3.33 5.01 2.73
N GLN A 43 -2.83 3.82 2.39
CA GLN A 43 -3.67 2.67 2.08
C GLN A 43 -4.15 2.03 3.37
N VAL A 44 -5.43 1.66 3.39
CA VAL A 44 -6.02 0.96 4.51
C VAL A 44 -6.37 -0.50 4.17
N GLY A 45 -6.73 -1.27 5.20
CA GLY A 45 -7.19 -2.64 5.06
C GLY A 45 -8.41 -2.74 4.16
N SER A 46 -8.39 -3.74 3.27
CA SER A 46 -9.51 -4.05 2.38
C SER A 46 -10.70 -4.61 3.17
N CYS A 47 -11.90 -4.18 2.82
CA CYS A 47 -13.15 -4.75 3.33
C CYS A 47 -14.07 -5.21 2.20
N LYS A 48 -15.30 -5.59 2.53
CA LYS A 48 -16.30 -6.14 1.60
C LYS A 48 -17.49 -5.22 1.47
N SER A 49 -18.15 -5.26 0.32
CA SER A 49 -19.39 -4.52 0.13
C SER A 49 -20.53 -5.14 0.94
N GLU A 50 -21.24 -4.28 1.65
CA GLU A 50 -22.26 -4.69 2.62
C GLU A 50 -23.42 -3.68 2.71
N HIS A 51 -24.56 -4.17 3.17
CA HIS A 51 -25.68 -3.39 3.68
C HIS A 51 -25.34 -2.94 5.11
N THR A 52 -24.48 -1.92 5.22
CA THR A 52 -24.02 -1.38 6.51
C THR A 52 -25.22 -1.08 7.43
N PHE A 53 -25.19 -1.64 8.64
CA PHE A 53 -26.24 -1.54 9.68
C PHE A 53 -27.59 -2.25 9.39
N ALA A 54 -27.70 -3.08 8.34
CA ALA A 54 -28.89 -3.92 8.17
C ALA A 54 -29.06 -4.92 9.33
N LYS A 55 -30.28 -5.42 9.54
CA LYS A 55 -30.59 -6.34 10.65
C LYS A 55 -30.04 -7.76 10.43
N ASP A 56 -30.03 -8.22 9.19
CA ASP A 56 -29.53 -9.50 8.72
C ASP A 56 -29.16 -9.37 7.24
N ASN A 57 -28.58 -10.43 6.66
CA ASN A 57 -28.17 -10.50 5.24
C ASN A 57 -27.22 -9.36 4.83
N LEU A 58 -26.17 -9.12 5.63
CA LEU A 58 -25.30 -7.96 5.49
C LEU A 58 -24.53 -7.89 4.16
N LEU A 59 -24.22 -9.01 3.51
CA LEU A 59 -23.36 -9.00 2.32
C LEU A 59 -24.17 -8.84 1.03
N HIS A 60 -23.68 -8.00 0.13
CA HIS A 60 -24.20 -7.95 -1.24
C HIS A 60 -23.91 -9.26 -1.97
N GLU A 61 -24.88 -9.77 -2.74
CA GLU A 61 -24.70 -10.95 -3.60
C GLU A 61 -23.64 -10.69 -4.68
N ASP A 62 -23.74 -9.55 -5.38
CA ASP A 62 -22.69 -9.02 -6.25
C ASP A 62 -21.62 -8.31 -5.42
N ASN A 63 -20.88 -9.10 -4.64
CA ASN A 63 -19.88 -8.60 -3.70
C ASN A 63 -18.60 -8.11 -4.42
N TYR A 64 -17.86 -7.23 -3.75
CA TYR A 64 -16.58 -6.73 -4.25
C TYR A 64 -15.62 -6.40 -3.10
N ASP A 65 -14.31 -6.47 -3.39
CA ASP A 65 -13.29 -5.92 -2.50
C ASP A 65 -13.38 -4.39 -2.53
N PHE A 66 -13.33 -3.77 -1.36
CA PHE A 66 -13.36 -2.32 -1.20
C PHE A 66 -12.09 -1.85 -0.50
N LEU A 67 -11.25 -1.10 -1.23
CA LEU A 67 -9.93 -0.68 -0.75
C LEU A 67 -9.70 0.81 -1.03
N PRO A 68 -9.86 1.68 -0.02
CA PRO A 68 -9.49 3.08 -0.09
C PRO A 68 -7.98 3.33 0.07
N VAL A 69 -7.49 4.37 -0.61
CA VAL A 69 -6.19 5.01 -0.38
C VAL A 69 -6.44 6.50 -0.19
N PHE A 70 -6.14 7.00 1.01
CA PHE A 70 -6.42 8.38 1.38
C PHE A 70 -5.21 9.28 1.13
N GLY A 71 -5.40 10.34 0.36
CA GLY A 71 -4.41 11.40 0.16
C GLY A 71 -4.82 12.70 0.85
N PRO A 72 -3.96 13.75 0.80
CA PRO A 72 -4.23 15.01 1.51
C PRO A 72 -5.41 15.78 0.95
N GLU A 73 -5.53 15.90 -0.38
CA GLU A 73 -6.65 16.56 -1.05
C GLU A 73 -7.53 15.58 -1.80
N TRP A 74 -6.92 14.59 -2.45
CA TRP A 74 -7.62 13.60 -3.27
C TRP A 74 -7.34 12.19 -2.78
N SER A 75 -8.39 11.38 -2.77
CA SER A 75 -8.34 9.96 -2.41
C SER A 75 -8.77 9.11 -3.61
N VAL A 76 -8.34 7.85 -3.62
CA VAL A 76 -8.79 6.84 -4.59
C VAL A 76 -9.41 5.65 -3.88
N ILE A 77 -10.51 5.14 -4.41
CA ILE A 77 -11.20 3.96 -3.92
C ILE A 77 -11.20 2.91 -5.02
N TYR A 78 -10.70 1.72 -4.70
CA TYR A 78 -10.73 0.55 -5.58
C TYR A 78 -11.91 -0.36 -5.20
N ARG A 79 -12.70 -0.78 -6.20
CA ARG A 79 -13.85 -1.68 -6.08
C ARG A 79 -13.71 -2.86 -7.01
N ARG A 80 -13.21 -3.97 -6.49
CA ARG A 80 -12.88 -5.14 -7.30
C ARG A 80 -14.01 -6.16 -7.30
N HIS A 81 -14.79 -6.13 -8.38
CA HIS A 81 -15.73 -7.21 -8.71
C HIS A 81 -14.99 -8.38 -9.37
N ALA A 82 -15.68 -9.51 -9.52
CA ALA A 82 -15.18 -10.66 -10.26
C ALA A 82 -14.91 -10.33 -11.74
N ASN A 83 -15.75 -9.50 -12.36
CA ASN A 83 -15.61 -9.02 -13.73
C ASN A 83 -15.07 -7.58 -13.77
N LEU A 84 -14.47 -7.19 -14.90
CA LEU A 84 -14.02 -5.82 -15.13
C LEU A 84 -15.23 -4.88 -15.20
N ARG A 85 -15.13 -3.75 -14.49
CA ARG A 85 -16.12 -2.67 -14.48
C ARG A 85 -15.43 -1.31 -14.47
N ASP A 86 -16.06 -0.33 -15.11
CA ASP A 86 -15.56 1.05 -15.12
C ASP A 86 -15.58 1.69 -13.72
N THR A 87 -16.40 1.16 -12.82
CA THR A 87 -16.48 1.57 -11.41
C THR A 87 -15.35 1.02 -10.54
N TYR A 88 -14.39 0.28 -11.11
CA TYR A 88 -13.26 -0.29 -10.38
C TYR A 88 -12.45 0.77 -9.64
N ARG A 89 -12.32 1.96 -10.22
CA ARG A 89 -11.49 3.02 -9.69
C ARG A 89 -12.25 4.34 -9.64
N GLU A 90 -12.40 4.89 -8.45
CA GLU A 90 -13.05 6.17 -8.21
C GLU A 90 -12.09 7.12 -7.51
N ILE A 91 -11.90 8.33 -8.05
CA ILE A 91 -11.18 9.41 -7.38
C ILE A 91 -12.19 10.45 -6.91
N ARG A 92 -12.02 10.90 -5.67
CA ARG A 92 -12.84 11.97 -5.08
C ARG A 92 -12.05 12.80 -4.08
N ARG A 93 -12.59 13.94 -3.65
CA ARG A 93 -11.92 14.78 -2.65
C ARG A 93 -11.91 14.05 -1.31
N SER A 94 -10.80 14.12 -0.59
CA SER A 94 -10.63 13.40 0.68
C SER A 94 -11.65 13.84 1.74
N GLU A 95 -12.06 15.11 1.73
CA GLU A 95 -13.10 15.64 2.63
C GLU A 95 -14.50 15.08 2.35
N GLU A 96 -14.75 14.55 1.15
CA GLU A 96 -16.03 13.93 0.78
C GLU A 96 -16.08 12.44 1.14
N CYS A 97 -14.94 11.84 1.51
CA CYS A 97 -14.87 10.47 1.98
C CYS A 97 -15.23 10.44 3.48
N TRP A 98 -16.45 10.03 3.84
CA TRP A 98 -16.90 9.96 5.24
C TRP A 98 -16.68 11.27 6.03
N ASP A 99 -16.98 12.42 5.43
CA ASP A 99 -16.77 13.75 6.03
C ASP A 99 -15.32 14.03 6.49
N GLY A 100 -14.36 13.45 5.76
CA GLY A 100 -12.94 13.51 6.10
C GLY A 100 -12.51 12.39 7.04
N GLN A 101 -11.23 12.40 7.41
CA GLN A 101 -10.64 11.32 8.21
C GLN A 101 -9.81 11.87 9.37
N GLN A 102 -9.87 11.19 10.51
CA GLN A 102 -8.94 11.36 11.61
C GLN A 102 -7.86 10.28 11.56
N TYR A 103 -6.60 10.73 11.54
CA TYR A 103 -5.44 9.88 11.40
C TYR A 103 -4.81 9.63 12.77
N HIS A 104 -4.72 8.36 13.16
CA HIS A 104 -3.97 7.92 14.32
C HIS A 104 -2.76 7.11 13.86
N LEU A 105 -1.72 7.81 13.41
CA LEU A 105 -0.48 7.19 12.90
C LEU A 105 0.58 7.21 14.01
N ILE A 106 0.92 6.04 14.52
CA ILE A 106 1.95 5.90 15.55
C ILE A 106 3.29 5.68 14.86
N VAL A 107 4.24 6.58 15.11
CA VAL A 107 5.62 6.41 14.68
C VAL A 107 6.30 5.42 15.62
N GLY A 108 7.12 4.52 15.08
CA GLY A 108 7.89 3.56 15.88
C GLY A 108 8.75 4.28 16.93
N SER A 109 8.64 3.83 18.19
CA SER A 109 9.38 4.38 19.32
C SER A 109 10.79 3.80 19.46
N ASP A 110 10.94 2.52 19.10
CA ASP A 110 12.23 1.84 18.97
C ASP A 110 12.32 1.24 17.56
N VAL A 111 13.25 1.76 16.77
CA VAL A 111 13.42 1.41 15.35
C VAL A 111 14.88 1.10 15.08
N GLU A 112 15.13 -0.11 14.59
CA GLU A 112 16.46 -0.59 14.21
C GLU A 112 16.47 -0.96 12.72
N GLU A 113 17.39 -0.40 11.94
CA GLU A 113 17.58 -0.81 10.54
C GLU A 113 18.31 -2.17 10.45
N LEU A 114 17.69 -3.13 9.78
CA LEU A 114 18.19 -4.48 9.57
C LEU A 114 19.10 -4.48 8.34
N THR A 115 20.40 -4.27 8.57
CA THR A 115 21.39 -3.99 7.51
C THR A 115 22.06 -5.23 6.90
N SER A 116 21.69 -6.44 7.34
CA SER A 116 22.22 -7.70 6.81
C SER A 116 21.16 -8.78 6.72
N ASP A 117 21.34 -9.74 5.82
CA ASP A 117 20.43 -10.88 5.66
C ASP A 117 20.27 -11.68 6.95
N ALA A 118 21.36 -11.86 7.70
CA ALA A 118 21.34 -12.46 9.03
C ALA A 118 20.41 -11.69 9.99
N ALA A 119 20.56 -10.37 10.11
CA ALA A 119 19.72 -9.54 10.98
C ALA A 119 18.22 -9.60 10.59
N VAL A 120 17.93 -9.60 9.29
CA VAL A 120 16.55 -9.72 8.78
C VAL A 120 15.93 -11.06 9.18
N ARG A 121 16.66 -12.17 9.01
CA ARG A 121 16.17 -13.50 9.39
C ARG A 121 16.01 -13.65 10.89
N GLU A 122 16.95 -13.18 11.71
CA GLU A 122 16.82 -13.27 13.17
C GLU A 122 15.60 -12.46 13.66
N ALA A 123 15.39 -11.24 13.17
CA ALA A 123 14.18 -10.47 13.47
C ALA A 123 12.90 -11.22 13.07
N THR A 124 12.94 -11.95 11.94
CA THR A 124 11.81 -12.80 11.49
C THR A 124 11.57 -13.97 12.43
N TYR A 125 12.63 -14.67 12.85
CA TYR A 125 12.52 -15.81 13.77
C TYR A 125 12.04 -15.38 15.16
N ASP A 126 12.42 -14.18 15.60
CA ASP A 126 12.00 -13.58 16.86
C ASP A 126 10.58 -12.98 16.79
N SER A 127 9.91 -13.07 15.64
CA SER A 127 8.57 -12.50 15.42
C SER A 127 8.51 -11.00 15.70
N VAL A 128 9.61 -10.28 15.47
CA VAL A 128 9.66 -8.83 15.58
C VAL A 128 8.85 -8.22 14.43
N PRO A 129 8.00 -7.21 14.66
CA PRO A 129 7.36 -6.47 13.57
C PRO A 129 8.41 -5.84 12.65
N ILE A 130 8.39 -6.22 11.37
CA ILE A 130 9.29 -5.68 10.35
C ILE A 130 8.52 -4.73 9.43
N VAL A 131 9.08 -3.55 9.18
CA VAL A 131 8.57 -2.57 8.22
C VAL A 131 9.59 -2.38 7.10
N ALA A 132 9.12 -2.44 5.86
CA ALA A 132 9.93 -2.15 4.69
C ALA A 132 9.70 -0.72 4.21
N GLN A 133 10.74 -0.11 3.65
CA GLN A 133 10.67 1.09 2.81
C GLN A 133 11.32 0.78 1.47
N THR A 134 10.54 0.80 0.40
CA THR A 134 11.03 0.69 -0.98
C THR A 134 10.99 2.07 -1.64
N GLN A 135 12.17 2.61 -1.89
CA GLN A 135 12.34 3.91 -2.54
C GLN A 135 12.64 3.73 -4.03
N VAL A 136 11.88 4.41 -4.88
CA VAL A 136 12.07 4.41 -6.34
C VAL A 136 12.16 5.84 -6.86
N ARG A 137 12.86 6.05 -7.97
CA ARG A 137 13.06 7.37 -8.58
C ARG A 137 12.98 7.29 -10.10
N ASN A 138 12.45 8.34 -10.72
CA ASN A 138 12.54 8.57 -12.15
C ASN A 138 13.26 9.90 -12.43
N GLU A 139 14.48 9.81 -12.98
CA GLU A 139 15.30 10.98 -13.33
C GLU A 139 14.65 11.86 -14.42
N GLY A 140 13.93 11.25 -15.37
CA GLY A 140 13.32 11.96 -16.48
C GLY A 140 12.13 12.83 -16.07
N THR A 141 11.33 12.37 -15.11
CA THR A 141 10.23 13.18 -14.55
C THR A 141 10.66 14.00 -13.34
N GLY A 142 11.80 13.67 -12.72
CA GLY A 142 12.24 14.27 -11.46
C GLY A 142 11.40 13.85 -10.26
N LEU A 143 10.61 12.78 -10.39
CA LEU A 143 9.76 12.26 -9.32
C LEU A 143 10.47 11.15 -8.55
N GLN A 144 10.16 11.06 -7.26
CA GLN A 144 10.59 9.99 -6.37
C GLN A 144 9.40 9.51 -5.54
N ALA A 145 9.41 8.24 -5.16
CA ALA A 145 8.49 7.73 -4.16
C ALA A 145 9.17 6.88 -3.10
N ILE A 146 8.55 6.82 -1.91
CA ILE A 146 8.88 5.89 -0.84
C ILE A 146 7.60 5.15 -0.48
N MET A 147 7.53 3.85 -0.79
CA MET A 147 6.46 2.96 -0.36
C MET A 147 6.88 2.31 0.95
N GLU A 148 6.16 2.59 2.03
CA GLU A 148 6.37 2.00 3.35
C GLU A 148 5.22 1.06 3.69
N TYR A 149 5.53 -0.12 4.23
CA TYR A 149 4.54 -1.15 4.51
C TYR A 149 5.08 -2.16 5.54
N PRO A 150 4.22 -2.74 6.39
CA PRO A 150 4.61 -3.85 7.25
C PRO A 150 4.89 -5.07 6.36
N VAL A 151 5.95 -5.81 6.65
CA VAL A 151 6.25 -7.05 5.93
C VAL A 151 5.29 -8.14 6.42
N LYS A 152 4.31 -8.48 5.59
CA LYS A 152 3.26 -9.47 5.90
C LYS A 152 3.69 -10.90 5.55
N THR A 153 4.56 -11.07 4.56
CA THR A 153 5.14 -12.36 4.21
C THR A 153 6.64 -12.20 4.01
N MET A 154 7.41 -13.08 4.66
CA MET A 154 8.84 -13.21 4.46
C MET A 154 9.23 -14.68 4.33
N ASN A 155 9.92 -15.00 3.24
CA ASN A 155 10.57 -16.29 3.06
C ASN A 155 12.00 -16.19 3.58
N THR A 156 12.45 -17.16 4.37
CA THR A 156 13.85 -17.24 4.83
C THR A 156 14.47 -18.55 4.34
N ASN A 157 15.69 -18.50 3.85
CA ASN A 157 16.48 -19.69 3.53
C ASN A 157 17.71 -19.72 4.45
N ARG A 158 17.69 -20.65 5.41
CA ARG A 158 18.77 -20.77 6.39
C ARG A 158 20.10 -21.18 5.77
N ALA A 159 20.07 -22.11 4.82
CA ALA A 159 21.25 -22.73 4.22
C ALA A 159 22.07 -21.74 3.38
N ASN A 160 21.40 -20.80 2.73
CA ASN A 160 22.03 -19.82 1.84
C ASN A 160 22.12 -18.41 2.44
N ASP A 161 21.75 -18.24 3.71
CA ASP A 161 21.75 -16.95 4.41
C ASP A 161 21.01 -15.82 3.68
N ILE A 162 19.82 -16.11 3.14
CA ILE A 162 19.04 -15.15 2.34
C ILE A 162 17.58 -15.07 2.81
N TYR A 163 16.94 -13.93 2.58
CA TYR A 163 15.51 -13.69 2.79
C TYR A 163 14.85 -13.23 1.49
N GLN A 164 13.52 -13.26 1.43
CA GLN A 164 12.75 -12.63 0.38
C GLN A 164 11.45 -12.07 0.95
N VAL A 165 11.22 -10.78 0.73
CA VAL A 165 9.96 -10.11 1.01
C VAL A 165 8.99 -10.42 -0.13
N ASP A 166 7.74 -10.68 0.22
CA ASP A 166 6.60 -10.75 -0.70
C ASP A 166 5.39 -10.14 0.02
N THR A 167 5.01 -8.92 -0.30
CA THR A 167 3.95 -8.24 0.46
C THR A 167 3.13 -7.35 -0.45
N GLY A 168 1.84 -7.27 -0.14
CA GLY A 168 0.92 -6.38 -0.80
C GLY A 168 -0.51 -6.55 -0.31
N PRO A 169 -1.46 -5.84 -0.94
CA PRO A 169 -1.18 -4.77 -1.88
C PRO A 169 -0.52 -3.56 -1.19
N VAL A 170 0.22 -2.76 -1.96
CA VAL A 170 0.69 -1.42 -1.60
C VAL A 170 0.27 -0.43 -2.68
N ALA A 171 0.07 0.83 -2.29
CA ALA A 171 -0.22 1.90 -3.25
C ALA A 171 1.03 2.23 -4.07
N PHE A 172 1.14 1.64 -5.26
CA PHE A 172 2.24 1.85 -6.20
C PHE A 172 2.05 3.13 -7.01
N PRO A 173 3.01 4.07 -7.00
CA PRO A 173 2.94 5.29 -7.80
C PRO A 173 3.65 5.12 -9.15
N ASP A 174 2.93 5.33 -10.25
CA ASP A 174 3.54 5.44 -11.57
C ASP A 174 4.32 6.75 -11.72
N LEU A 175 5.66 6.67 -11.66
CA LEU A 175 6.55 7.82 -11.79
C LEU A 175 7.00 8.09 -13.24
N SER A 176 6.53 7.30 -14.22
CA SER A 176 6.94 7.40 -15.63
C SER A 176 6.44 8.66 -16.32
N GLN A 177 5.40 9.28 -15.78
CA GLN A 177 4.83 10.52 -16.26
C GLN A 177 4.38 11.41 -15.09
N ARG A 178 4.18 12.69 -15.38
CA ARG A 178 3.60 13.63 -14.43
C ARG A 178 2.08 13.63 -14.58
N HIS A 179 1.39 13.48 -13.46
CA HIS A 179 -0.06 13.56 -13.38
C HIS A 179 -0.49 14.92 -12.85
N ALA A 180 -1.67 15.40 -13.25
CA ALA A 180 -2.23 16.65 -12.76
C ALA A 180 -2.50 16.60 -11.25
N ARG A 181 -2.95 15.44 -10.75
CA ARG A 181 -3.06 15.13 -9.32
C ARG A 181 -2.20 13.89 -9.04
N PRO A 182 -1.33 13.86 -8.02
CA PRO A 182 -0.48 12.69 -7.79
C PRO A 182 -1.26 11.39 -7.52
N VAL A 183 -2.49 11.48 -6.98
CA VAL A 183 -3.41 10.33 -6.80
C VAL A 183 -3.72 9.60 -8.12
N ASP A 184 -3.67 10.29 -9.27
CA ASP A 184 -3.93 9.70 -10.59
C ASP A 184 -2.85 8.66 -10.96
N ALA A 185 -1.67 8.74 -10.36
CA ALA A 185 -0.56 7.81 -10.58
C ALA A 185 -0.72 6.47 -9.84
N LEU A 186 -1.66 6.38 -8.89
CA LEU A 186 -1.74 5.24 -7.99
C LEU A 186 -2.41 4.02 -8.63
N SER A 187 -1.75 2.88 -8.44
CA SER A 187 -2.24 1.51 -8.70
C SER A 187 -1.98 0.63 -7.47
N LEU A 188 -2.59 -0.56 -7.41
CA LEU A 188 -2.29 -1.56 -6.39
C LEU A 188 -1.23 -2.53 -6.90
N ALA A 189 -0.25 -2.87 -6.07
CA ALA A 189 0.78 -3.84 -6.41
C ALA A 189 1.19 -4.71 -5.23
N PHE A 190 1.65 -5.92 -5.51
CA PHE A 190 2.53 -6.65 -4.59
C PHE A 190 3.98 -6.31 -4.94
N VAL A 191 4.83 -6.25 -3.92
CA VAL A 191 6.26 -5.96 -4.02
C VAL A 191 7.06 -7.15 -3.50
N VAL A 192 8.10 -7.50 -4.26
CA VAL A 192 8.96 -8.65 -4.03
C VAL A 192 10.42 -8.21 -4.15
N PHE A 193 11.24 -8.52 -3.16
CA PHE A 193 12.69 -8.29 -3.22
C PHE A 193 13.45 -9.17 -2.23
N ASN A 194 14.71 -9.43 -2.54
CA ASN A 194 15.67 -10.14 -1.68
C ASN A 194 17.03 -9.43 -1.60
N ALA A 195 17.11 -8.19 -2.13
CA ALA A 195 18.33 -7.40 -2.17
C ALA A 195 18.00 -5.91 -2.01
N PRO A 196 18.97 -5.08 -1.58
CA PRO A 196 18.71 -3.68 -1.26
C PRO A 196 18.53 -2.77 -2.49
N HIS A 197 18.89 -3.22 -3.69
CA HIS A 197 19.09 -2.35 -4.87
C HIS A 197 18.03 -2.50 -5.98
N PHE A 198 17.06 -3.41 -5.83
CA PHE A 198 15.97 -3.58 -6.80
C PHE A 198 14.70 -4.07 -6.10
N ALA A 199 13.55 -3.83 -6.72
CA ALA A 199 12.29 -4.44 -6.33
C ALA A 199 11.48 -4.81 -7.56
N ASP A 200 10.92 -6.01 -7.53
CA ASP A 200 9.93 -6.47 -8.48
C ASP A 200 8.54 -6.19 -7.96
N PHE A 201 7.65 -5.83 -8.88
CA PHE A 201 6.26 -5.55 -8.59
C PHE A 201 5.38 -6.34 -9.54
N VAL A 202 4.25 -6.80 -9.02
CA VAL A 202 3.13 -7.24 -9.84
C VAL A 202 1.95 -6.32 -9.56
N LEU A 203 1.56 -5.55 -10.56
CA LEU A 203 0.48 -4.58 -10.49
C LEU A 203 -0.85 -5.25 -10.86
N GLU A 204 -1.90 -4.83 -10.17
CA GLU A 204 -3.27 -5.16 -10.55
C GLU A 204 -3.64 -4.45 -11.85
N ALA A 205 -4.03 -5.22 -12.87
CA ALA A 205 -4.33 -4.74 -14.19
C ALA A 205 -5.46 -5.55 -14.87
N PRO A 206 -6.16 -4.97 -15.87
CA PRO A 206 -7.07 -5.72 -16.73
C PRO A 206 -6.37 -6.93 -17.36
N THR A 207 -6.96 -8.10 -17.19
CA THR A 207 -6.40 -9.39 -17.60
C THR A 207 -7.49 -10.22 -18.25
N ARG A 208 -7.22 -10.76 -19.45
CA ARG A 208 -8.19 -11.59 -20.19
C ARG A 208 -8.25 -13.01 -19.64
N VAL A 209 -9.45 -13.53 -19.41
CA VAL A 209 -9.72 -14.91 -18.99
C VAL A 209 -10.83 -15.47 -19.88
N GLY A 210 -10.45 -16.29 -20.87
CA GLY A 210 -11.38 -16.71 -21.92
C GLY A 210 -11.86 -15.53 -22.75
N ASP A 211 -13.18 -15.31 -22.77
CA ASP A 211 -13.81 -14.16 -23.43
C ASP A 211 -14.10 -12.97 -22.51
N GLU A 212 -13.84 -13.12 -21.21
CA GLU A 212 -14.05 -12.10 -20.19
C GLU A 212 -12.75 -11.36 -19.85
N GLN A 213 -12.88 -10.21 -19.19
CA GLN A 213 -11.77 -9.50 -18.57
C GLN A 213 -12.01 -9.29 -17.08
N VAL A 214 -10.95 -9.40 -16.28
CA VAL A 214 -10.96 -9.24 -14.83
C VAL A 214 -9.78 -8.39 -14.39
N TYR A 215 -9.81 -7.85 -13.17
CA TYR A 215 -8.61 -7.30 -12.54
C TYR A 215 -7.81 -8.41 -11.85
N HIS A 216 -6.55 -8.55 -12.24
CA HIS A 216 -5.62 -9.51 -11.66
C HIS A 216 -4.23 -8.90 -11.55
N TYR A 217 -3.44 -9.37 -10.57
CA TYR A 217 -2.03 -9.04 -10.44
C TYR A 217 -1.26 -9.75 -11.55
N SER A 218 -1.11 -9.08 -12.70
CA SER A 218 -0.52 -9.67 -13.92
C SER A 218 0.49 -8.78 -14.62
N LYS A 219 0.52 -7.48 -14.32
CA LYS A 219 1.48 -6.54 -14.93
C LYS A 219 2.77 -6.52 -14.12
N LEU A 220 3.81 -7.16 -14.64
CA LEU A 220 5.13 -7.22 -14.02
C LEU A 220 5.93 -5.95 -14.29
N VAL A 221 6.58 -5.42 -13.26
CA VAL A 221 7.45 -4.25 -13.32
C VAL A 221 8.67 -4.50 -12.43
N SER A 222 9.87 -4.33 -12.97
CA SER A 222 11.12 -4.42 -12.19
C SER A 222 11.78 -3.04 -12.18
N LEU A 223 12.11 -2.53 -10.99
CA LEU A 223 12.72 -1.21 -10.83
C LEU A 223 14.02 -1.31 -10.03
N ALA A 224 15.00 -0.48 -10.42
CA ALA A 224 16.06 -0.10 -9.50
C ALA A 224 15.43 0.62 -8.30
N ALA A 225 15.79 0.19 -7.10
CA ALA A 225 15.18 0.67 -5.87
C ALA A 225 16.21 0.76 -4.74
N VAL A 226 15.86 1.44 -3.67
CA VAL A 226 16.57 1.34 -2.39
C VAL A 226 15.61 0.76 -1.38
N ASN A 227 15.80 -0.52 -1.03
CA ASN A 227 15.01 -1.21 -0.01
C ASN A 227 15.71 -1.10 1.34
N ARG A 228 14.95 -0.72 2.37
CA ARG A 228 15.37 -0.75 3.77
C ARG A 228 14.35 -1.53 4.58
N LEU A 229 14.83 -2.33 5.52
CA LEU A 229 14.01 -3.10 6.45
C LEU A 229 14.29 -2.62 7.87
N TYR A 230 13.23 -2.48 8.66
CA TYR A 230 13.30 -1.97 10.01
C TYR A 230 12.60 -2.91 10.96
N ALA A 231 13.27 -3.32 12.03
CA ALA A 231 12.61 -3.86 13.20
C ALA A 231 11.94 -2.70 13.96
N VAL A 232 10.65 -2.81 14.25
CA VAL A 232 9.88 -1.82 15.01
C VAL A 232 9.41 -2.47 16.30
N ARG A 233 9.97 -2.04 17.43
CA ARG A 233 9.68 -2.59 18.76
C ARG A 233 8.86 -1.57 19.56
N CYS A 234 7.90 -2.09 20.32
CA CYS A 234 7.02 -1.32 21.20
C CYS A 234 7.54 -1.34 22.63
#